data_AF-A0A8H7UX20-F1
#
_entry.id   AF-A0A8H7UX20-F1
#
_cell.length_a   1.000
_cell.length_b   1.000
_cell.length_c   1.000
_cell.angle_alpha   90.00
_cell.angle_beta   90.00
_cell.angle_gamma   90.00
#
_symmetry.space_group_name_H-M   'P 1'
#
loop_
_entity.id
_entity.type
_entity.pdbx_description
1 polymer ?
#
loop_
_entity_poly.entity_id
_entity_poly.type
_entity_poly.pdbx_seq_one_letter_code
_entity_poly.pdbx_strand_id
1 'polypeptide(L)'
;MLCRSQTTLGMQFSDLFSLKIENQGVTECVSLVATITFGKTNQHGKIEYGSTLRHRQVEFCSIGALATNLFSRFHYENEPFPDFTSRDRWYEICIVKGDDPSTPVHYSTPYKAYTEAFKRVSVSTSKVTHANRKSALNMIAQKDVAGDQQRRVGRWGTDRMVGRNVNYFLTRSSVIPPMSLQVLVFSDIEYWQNKFKNNDGVQEDIAGPNFLLLLSYLRVLSFCKYDSVVLKKAHPDYYLWSCSLFQTELYKNFEQQLLSALQEEEILFNPSQMMQRAMPELV
;
A
#
# COMPACT_ATOMS: atom_id res chain seq x y z
N MET A 1 2.70 -0.33 -8.32
CA MET A 1 3.00 0.91 -9.06
C MET A 1 4.30 0.78 -9.84
N LEU A 2 4.32 1.02 -11.16
CA LEU A 2 5.55 0.86 -11.98
C LEU A 2 6.44 2.11 -11.95
N CYS A 3 7.14 2.37 -10.85
CA CYS A 3 8.06 3.51 -10.70
C CYS A 3 9.51 3.16 -11.06
N ARG A 4 10.29 4.19 -11.41
CA ARG A 4 11.77 4.09 -11.39
C ARG A 4 12.22 4.19 -9.94
N SER A 5 13.26 3.46 -9.53
CA SER A 5 13.73 3.51 -8.14
C SER A 5 14.05 4.93 -7.69
N GLN A 6 14.71 5.74 -8.51
CA GLN A 6 14.98 7.15 -8.17
C GLN A 6 13.70 7.94 -7.85
N THR A 7 12.62 7.71 -8.60
CA THR A 7 11.32 8.32 -8.32
C THR A 7 10.76 7.81 -7.00
N THR A 8 10.78 6.49 -6.77
CA THR A 8 10.29 5.90 -5.52
C THR A 8 11.05 6.37 -4.29
N LEU A 9 12.36 6.57 -4.41
CA LEU A 9 13.20 7.05 -3.31
C LEU A 9 12.90 8.50 -2.93
N GLY A 10 12.60 9.35 -3.92
CA GLY A 10 12.26 10.75 -3.66
C GLY A 10 10.79 10.99 -3.31
N MET A 11 9.94 9.95 -3.27
CA MET A 11 8.53 10.14 -2.95
C MET A 11 8.35 10.51 -1.48
N GLN A 12 7.48 11.48 -1.24
CA GLN A 12 7.17 12.02 0.07
C GLN A 12 5.78 11.57 0.53
N PHE A 13 5.46 11.79 1.81
CA PHE A 13 4.13 11.52 2.33
C PHE A 13 3.05 12.38 1.65
N SER A 14 3.37 13.64 1.36
CA SER A 14 2.50 14.60 0.67
C SER A 14 2.12 14.17 -0.76
N ASP A 15 2.90 13.28 -1.38
CA ASP A 15 2.62 12.75 -2.71
C ASP A 15 1.54 11.65 -2.71
N LEU A 16 1.25 11.05 -1.54
CA LEU A 16 0.39 9.87 -1.45
C LEU A 16 -1.03 10.18 -0.98
N PHE A 17 -2.00 9.56 -1.64
CA PHE A 17 -3.39 9.59 -1.22
C PHE A 17 -4.13 8.31 -1.62
N SER A 18 -5.26 8.05 -0.95
CA SER A 18 -6.17 6.95 -1.30
C SER A 18 -7.30 7.45 -2.19
N LEU A 19 -7.65 6.67 -3.21
CA LEU A 19 -8.80 6.92 -4.08
C LEU A 19 -9.71 5.69 -4.11
N LYS A 20 -10.97 5.85 -3.71
CA LYS A 20 -11.99 4.81 -3.87
C LYS A 20 -12.34 4.69 -5.35
N ILE A 21 -12.23 3.47 -5.89
CA ILE A 21 -12.66 3.16 -7.25
C ILE A 21 -14.04 2.53 -7.17
N GLU A 22 -15.03 3.25 -7.67
CA GLU A 22 -16.42 2.81 -7.69
C GLU A 22 -16.65 1.70 -8.71
N ASN A 23 -17.68 0.88 -8.48
CA ASN A 23 -18.19 -0.13 -9.43
C ASN A 23 -17.19 -1.21 -9.84
N GLN A 24 -16.23 -1.57 -8.97
CA GLN A 24 -15.22 -2.60 -9.24
C GLN A 24 -15.53 -3.98 -8.65
N GLY A 25 -16.73 -4.22 -8.13
CA GLY A 25 -17.11 -5.53 -7.58
C GLY A 25 -17.75 -5.45 -6.20
N VAL A 26 -17.83 -6.61 -5.53
CA VAL A 26 -18.57 -6.80 -4.28
C VAL A 26 -17.88 -6.14 -3.08
N THR A 27 -16.54 -6.14 -3.08
CA THR A 27 -15.74 -5.53 -2.01
C THR A 27 -15.27 -4.14 -2.41
N GLU A 28 -15.21 -3.24 -1.44
CA GLU A 28 -14.67 -1.88 -1.65
C GLU A 28 -13.25 -1.92 -2.23
N CYS A 29 -13.08 -1.29 -3.39
CA CYS A 29 -11.81 -1.16 -4.08
C CYS A 29 -11.23 0.23 -3.81
N VAL A 30 -10.13 0.28 -3.07
CA VAL A 30 -9.38 1.52 -2.82
C VAL A 30 -8.00 1.37 -3.44
N SER A 31 -7.62 2.38 -4.20
CA SER A 31 -6.34 2.50 -4.87
C SER A 31 -5.44 3.42 -4.09
N LEU A 32 -4.19 3.01 -3.89
CA LEU A 32 -3.13 3.92 -3.45
C LEU A 32 -2.62 4.65 -4.69
N VAL A 33 -2.70 5.98 -4.65
CA VAL A 33 -2.25 6.87 -5.72
C VAL A 33 -1.07 7.68 -5.22
N ALA A 34 -0.05 7.82 -6.06
CA ALA A 34 1.05 8.74 -5.87
C ALA A 34 1.04 9.78 -6.98
N THR A 35 1.11 11.04 -6.59
CA THR A 35 1.42 12.16 -7.47
C THR A 35 2.92 12.15 -7.73
N ILE A 36 3.33 12.27 -9.00
CA ILE A 36 4.74 12.23 -9.39
C ILE A 36 5.01 13.47 -10.22
N THR A 37 5.68 14.44 -9.60
CA THR A 37 6.03 15.73 -10.21
C THR A 37 7.48 15.77 -10.67
N PHE A 38 8.32 14.81 -10.26
CA PHE A 38 9.75 14.79 -10.52
C PHE A 38 10.23 13.51 -11.24
N GLY A 39 11.27 13.63 -12.06
CA GLY A 39 11.92 12.50 -12.71
C GLY A 39 12.68 12.87 -13.98
N LYS A 40 13.68 12.06 -14.36
CA LYS A 40 14.59 12.33 -15.49
C LYS A 40 13.91 12.63 -16.84
N THR A 41 12.69 12.15 -17.05
CA THR A 41 11.92 12.33 -18.30
C THR A 41 10.85 13.42 -18.20
N ASN A 42 10.69 14.03 -17.03
CA ASN A 42 9.70 15.08 -16.81
C ASN A 42 10.30 16.48 -17.04
N GLN A 43 10.73 16.75 -18.27
CA GLN A 43 11.36 18.03 -18.62
C GLN A 43 10.43 19.25 -18.48
N HIS A 44 9.12 19.03 -18.39
CA HIS A 44 8.10 20.10 -18.41
C HIS A 44 7.34 20.23 -17.08
N GLY A 45 7.78 19.56 -16.00
CA GLY A 45 7.10 19.62 -14.70
C GLY A 45 5.67 19.07 -14.72
N LYS A 46 5.36 18.16 -15.64
CA LYS A 46 4.02 17.57 -15.78
C LYS A 46 3.70 16.70 -14.58
N ILE A 47 2.49 16.82 -14.06
CA ILE A 47 1.99 15.93 -13.01
C ILE A 47 1.65 14.57 -13.62
N GLU A 48 2.38 13.54 -13.22
CA GLU A 48 2.05 12.14 -13.48
C GLU A 48 1.36 11.51 -12.28
N TYR A 49 0.55 10.47 -12.51
CA TYR A 49 -0.04 9.68 -11.45
C TYR A 49 0.42 8.24 -11.57
N GLY A 50 0.88 7.67 -10.46
CA GLY A 50 1.06 6.24 -10.30
C GLY A 50 -0.01 5.68 -9.40
N SER A 51 -0.56 4.52 -9.72
CA SER A 51 -1.53 3.85 -8.86
C SER A 51 -1.16 2.38 -8.61
N THR A 52 -1.73 1.82 -7.54
CA THR A 52 -1.60 0.42 -7.19
C THR A 52 -2.80 -0.05 -6.39
N LEU A 53 -3.23 -1.28 -6.64
CA LEU A 53 -4.35 -1.93 -5.94
C LEU A 53 -3.81 -2.96 -4.95
N ARG A 54 -4.65 -3.40 -4.01
CA ARG A 54 -4.27 -4.51 -3.14
C ARG A 54 -4.14 -5.79 -3.95
N HIS A 55 -3.13 -6.58 -3.60
CA HIS A 55 -2.89 -7.87 -4.21
C HIS A 55 -3.61 -8.98 -3.42
N ARG A 56 -4.08 -10.06 -4.08
CA ARG A 56 -4.76 -11.19 -3.39
C ARG A 56 -3.85 -11.92 -2.40
N GLN A 57 -2.56 -12.01 -2.70
CA GLN A 57 -1.55 -12.51 -1.77
C GLN A 57 -0.93 -11.34 -0.99
N VAL A 58 -0.84 -11.50 0.32
CA VAL A 58 -0.38 -10.46 1.25
C VAL A 58 1.08 -10.08 0.99
N GLU A 59 1.95 -11.07 0.77
CA GLU A 59 3.40 -10.88 0.58
C GLU A 59 3.74 -10.04 -0.66
N PHE A 60 2.86 -10.03 -1.66
CA PHE A 60 3.05 -9.24 -2.89
C PHE A 60 2.26 -7.92 -2.88
N CYS A 61 1.55 -7.62 -1.80
CA CYS A 61 0.71 -6.43 -1.70
C CYS A 61 1.56 -5.19 -1.39
N SER A 62 1.74 -4.31 -2.39
CA SER A 62 2.49 -3.07 -2.19
C SER A 62 1.84 -2.13 -1.16
N ILE A 63 0.52 -2.15 -1.03
CA ILE A 63 -0.20 -1.35 -0.04
C ILE A 63 0.05 -1.91 1.38
N GLY A 64 0.04 -3.23 1.54
CA GLY A 64 0.39 -3.89 2.80
C GLY A 64 1.85 -3.66 3.18
N ALA A 65 2.77 -3.68 2.21
CA ALA A 65 4.18 -3.35 2.44
C ALA A 65 4.36 -1.89 2.90
N LEU A 66 3.63 -0.93 2.33
CA LEU A 66 3.64 0.46 2.80
C LEU A 66 3.10 0.57 4.23
N ALA A 67 1.97 -0.09 4.53
CA ALA A 67 1.40 -0.08 5.87
C ALA A 67 2.37 -0.66 6.91
N THR A 68 3.07 -1.74 6.56
CA THR A 68 4.09 -2.39 7.39
C THR A 68 5.29 -1.47 7.61
N ASN A 69 5.74 -0.76 6.58
CA ASN A 69 6.83 0.21 6.68
C ASN A 69 6.48 1.39 7.60
N LEU A 70 5.30 1.99 7.42
CA LEU A 70 4.85 3.10 8.28
C LEU A 70 4.60 2.64 9.72
N PHE A 71 4.09 1.42 9.89
CA PHE A 71 3.96 0.82 11.22
C PHE A 71 5.32 0.67 11.91
N SER A 72 6.32 0.13 11.21
CA SER A 72 7.69 0.03 11.74
C SER A 72 8.20 1.38 12.21
N ARG A 73 8.03 2.43 11.39
CA ARG A 73 8.52 3.77 11.71
C ARG A 73 7.88 4.34 12.98
N PHE A 74 6.55 4.37 13.03
CA PHE A 74 5.87 5.06 14.13
C PHE A 74 5.75 4.21 15.41
N HIS A 75 5.67 2.88 15.30
CA HIS A 75 5.43 2.00 16.46
C HIS A 75 6.65 1.21 16.92
N TYR A 76 7.58 0.87 16.02
CA TYR A 76 8.78 0.10 16.40
C TYR A 76 9.99 1.02 16.60
N GLU A 77 10.27 1.90 15.63
CA GLU A 77 11.35 2.91 15.71
C GLU A 77 10.97 4.10 16.61
N ASN A 78 9.69 4.22 17.00
CA ASN A 78 9.15 5.35 17.77
C ASN A 78 9.43 6.71 17.13
N GLU A 79 9.40 6.77 15.79
CA GLU A 79 9.47 8.03 15.06
C GLU A 79 8.24 8.89 15.42
N PRO A 80 8.41 10.20 15.70
CA PRO A 80 7.29 11.08 16.00
C PRO A 80 6.31 11.13 14.82
N PHE A 81 5.02 11.17 15.15
CA PHE A 81 3.98 11.33 14.13
C PHE A 81 4.14 12.69 13.42
N PRO A 82 3.85 12.80 12.10
CA PRO A 82 4.04 14.05 11.37
C PRO A 82 3.24 15.22 11.96
N ASP A 83 3.86 16.40 11.97
CA ASP A 83 3.22 17.65 12.37
C ASP A 83 2.57 18.32 11.16
N PHE A 84 1.23 18.36 11.15
CA PHE A 84 0.44 18.92 10.06
C PHE A 84 0.09 20.40 10.26
N THR A 85 0.66 21.10 11.24
CA THR A 85 0.39 22.53 11.46
C THR A 85 0.79 23.38 10.25
N SER A 86 1.91 23.08 9.60
CA SER A 86 2.38 23.79 8.42
C SER A 86 3.06 22.86 7.41
N ARG A 87 2.99 23.21 6.12
CA ARG A 87 3.45 22.32 5.04
C ARG A 87 4.94 22.01 5.12
N ASP A 88 5.76 22.98 5.52
CA ASP A 88 7.21 22.85 5.70
C ASP A 88 7.63 21.77 6.71
N ARG A 89 6.75 21.43 7.68
CA ARG A 89 7.07 20.46 8.73
C ARG A 89 6.90 19.01 8.32
N TRP A 90 6.13 18.73 7.27
CA TRP A 90 5.81 17.34 6.91
C TRP A 90 5.93 17.00 5.42
N TYR A 91 5.92 18.01 4.52
CA TYR A 91 6.01 17.75 3.09
C TYR A 91 7.31 17.08 2.68
N GLU A 92 8.41 17.34 3.40
CA GLU A 92 9.70 16.77 3.06
C GLU A 92 9.89 15.32 3.56
N ILE A 93 8.98 14.82 4.40
CA ILE A 93 9.08 13.47 4.96
C ILE A 93 8.98 12.44 3.84
N CYS A 94 10.08 11.72 3.63
CA CYS A 94 10.22 10.70 2.61
C CYS A 94 9.48 9.42 3.01
N ILE A 95 8.92 8.69 2.03
CA ILE A 95 8.35 7.36 2.27
C ILE A 95 9.45 6.39 2.72
N VAL A 96 10.55 6.35 1.97
CA VAL A 96 11.72 5.51 2.27
C VAL A 96 12.86 6.42 2.72
N LYS A 97 12.92 6.65 4.04
CA LYS A 97 13.92 7.51 4.67
C LYS A 97 15.31 6.85 4.77
N GLY A 98 16.33 7.70 4.82
CA GLY A 98 17.65 7.36 5.34
C GLY A 98 17.67 7.48 6.86
N ASP A 99 18.74 8.08 7.39
CA ASP A 99 18.87 8.31 8.83
C ASP A 99 17.87 9.36 9.34
N ASP A 100 17.61 10.39 8.53
CA ASP A 100 16.66 11.47 8.80
C ASP A 100 15.35 11.29 7.98
N PRO A 101 14.16 11.57 8.55
CA PRO A 101 12.88 11.43 7.85
C PRO A 101 12.75 12.23 6.56
N SER A 102 13.40 13.39 6.46
CA SER A 102 13.34 14.27 5.28
C SER A 102 14.40 13.92 4.24
N THR A 103 15.32 13.01 4.56
CA THR A 103 16.38 12.60 3.64
C THR A 103 16.05 11.25 2.99
N PRO A 104 15.96 11.17 1.65
CA PRO A 104 15.69 9.90 0.98
C PRO A 104 16.90 8.96 1.12
N VAL A 105 16.65 7.66 1.23
CA VAL A 105 17.76 6.69 1.29
C VAL A 105 18.62 6.77 0.03
N HIS A 106 19.94 6.72 0.22
CA HIS A 106 20.89 6.79 -0.90
C HIS A 106 20.69 5.62 -1.87
N TYR A 107 20.78 5.89 -3.17
CA TYR A 107 20.51 4.92 -4.24
C TYR A 107 21.34 3.62 -4.16
N SER A 108 22.56 3.69 -3.61
CA SER A 108 23.42 2.52 -3.43
C SER A 108 22.81 1.48 -2.47
N THR A 109 22.01 1.90 -1.49
CA THR A 109 21.38 1.02 -0.50
C THR A 109 20.38 0.05 -1.14
N PRO A 110 19.30 0.51 -1.83
CA PRO A 110 18.41 -0.40 -2.53
C PRO A 110 19.15 -1.16 -3.64
N TYR A 111 20.11 -0.57 -4.34
CA TYR A 111 20.90 -1.29 -5.34
C TYR A 111 21.60 -2.54 -4.76
N LYS A 112 22.26 -2.40 -3.60
CA LYS A 112 22.87 -3.52 -2.87
C LYS A 112 21.82 -4.55 -2.46
N ALA A 113 20.71 -4.11 -1.89
CA ALA A 113 19.62 -4.99 -1.45
C ALA A 113 19.04 -5.82 -2.62
N TYR A 114 18.76 -5.18 -3.76
CA TYR A 114 18.28 -5.86 -4.97
C TYR A 114 19.31 -6.84 -5.52
N THR A 115 20.59 -6.47 -5.55
CA THR A 115 21.66 -7.33 -6.05
C THR A 115 21.79 -8.61 -5.21
N GLU A 116 21.75 -8.47 -3.88
CA GLU A 116 21.79 -9.60 -2.95
C GLU A 116 20.54 -10.48 -3.08
N ALA A 117 19.36 -9.87 -3.17
CA ALA A 117 18.11 -10.60 -3.37
C ALA A 117 18.15 -11.42 -4.67
N PHE A 118 18.54 -10.80 -5.79
CA PHE A 118 18.65 -11.50 -7.08
C PHE A 118 19.69 -12.61 -7.05
N LYS A 119 20.82 -12.41 -6.37
CA LYS A 119 21.83 -13.45 -6.19
C LYS A 119 21.27 -14.66 -5.45
N ARG A 120 20.52 -14.46 -4.37
CA ARG A 120 19.89 -15.55 -3.59
C ARG A 120 18.90 -16.38 -4.40
N VAL A 121 18.16 -15.74 -5.30
CA VAL A 121 17.19 -16.43 -6.19
C VAL A 121 17.78 -16.78 -7.56
N SER A 122 19.09 -16.64 -7.75
CA SER A 122 19.78 -16.95 -9.01
C SER A 122 19.23 -16.21 -10.24
N VAL A 123 18.72 -14.99 -10.05
CA VAL A 123 18.27 -14.11 -11.13
C VAL A 123 19.43 -13.25 -11.61
N SER A 124 19.72 -13.31 -12.91
CA SER A 124 20.76 -12.49 -13.56
C SER A 124 20.13 -11.32 -14.32
N THR A 125 20.52 -10.09 -13.98
CA THR A 125 20.03 -8.88 -14.67
C THR A 125 21.09 -7.77 -14.71
N SER A 126 21.25 -7.13 -15.88
CA SER A 126 22.10 -5.95 -16.04
C SER A 126 21.43 -4.65 -15.59
N LYS A 127 20.11 -4.70 -15.30
CA LYS A 127 19.29 -3.54 -14.93
C LYS A 127 18.66 -3.74 -13.56
N VAL A 128 19.48 -4.00 -12.55
CA VAL A 128 19.12 -4.36 -11.16
C VAL A 128 17.91 -3.58 -10.63
N THR A 129 18.02 -2.26 -10.47
CA THR A 129 16.97 -1.40 -9.90
C THR A 129 15.78 -1.15 -10.83
N HIS A 130 15.91 -1.47 -12.12
CA HIS A 130 14.84 -1.32 -13.11
C HIS A 130 14.21 -2.66 -13.51
N ALA A 131 14.69 -3.77 -12.94
CA ALA A 131 14.28 -5.12 -13.31
C ALA A 131 12.77 -5.31 -13.14
N ASN A 132 12.23 -4.89 -11.99
CA ASN A 132 10.80 -5.00 -11.69
C ASN A 132 9.94 -4.27 -12.71
N ARG A 133 10.32 -3.04 -13.08
CA ARG A 133 9.56 -2.24 -14.05
C ARG A 133 9.60 -2.86 -15.45
N LYS A 134 10.77 -3.32 -15.90
CA LYS A 134 10.92 -3.94 -17.22
C LYS A 134 10.20 -5.29 -17.28
N SER A 135 10.37 -6.10 -16.24
CA SER A 135 9.70 -7.40 -16.10
C SER A 135 8.17 -7.24 -16.12
N ALA A 136 7.63 -6.30 -15.33
CA ALA A 136 6.18 -6.07 -15.31
C ALA A 136 5.62 -5.62 -16.67
N LEU A 137 6.33 -4.77 -17.40
CA LEU A 137 5.91 -4.37 -18.76
C LEU A 137 5.93 -5.55 -19.73
N ASN A 138 6.94 -6.43 -19.63
CA ASN A 138 7.00 -7.65 -20.43
C ASN A 138 5.84 -8.60 -20.06
N MET A 139 5.50 -8.74 -18.78
CA MET A 139 4.36 -9.56 -18.34
C MET A 139 3.02 -9.01 -18.85
N ILE A 140 2.86 -7.68 -18.90
CA ILE A 140 1.67 -7.05 -19.47
C ILE A 140 1.61 -7.32 -20.98
N ALA A 141 2.74 -7.22 -21.68
CA ALA A 141 2.82 -7.50 -23.11
C ALA A 141 2.49 -8.96 -23.44
N GLN A 142 2.92 -9.91 -22.59
CA GLN A 142 2.57 -11.33 -22.73
C GLN A 142 1.08 -11.64 -22.49
N LYS A 143 0.33 -10.72 -21.88
CA LYS A 143 -1.13 -10.84 -21.69
C LYS A 143 -1.94 -10.18 -22.80
N ASP A 144 -1.32 -9.92 -23.95
CA ASP A 144 -1.92 -9.31 -25.14
C ASP A 144 -2.70 -8.01 -24.85
N VAL A 145 -2.27 -7.27 -23.83
CA VAL A 145 -2.85 -5.97 -23.50
C VAL A 145 -2.47 -4.98 -24.60
N ALA A 146 -3.44 -4.20 -25.08
CA ALA A 146 -3.22 -3.23 -26.15
C ALA A 146 -2.07 -2.24 -25.82
N GLY A 147 -1.28 -1.90 -26.85
CA GLY A 147 -0.04 -1.13 -26.69
C GLY A 147 -0.25 0.28 -26.11
N ASP A 148 -1.41 0.88 -26.32
CA ASP A 148 -1.83 2.15 -25.70
C ASP A 148 -2.04 2.01 -24.18
N GLN A 149 -2.61 0.90 -23.71
CA GLN A 149 -2.70 0.59 -22.28
C GLN A 149 -1.33 0.29 -21.67
N GLN A 150 -0.45 -0.42 -22.41
CA GLN A 150 0.93 -0.64 -21.97
C GLN A 150 1.70 0.68 -21.81
N ARG A 151 1.56 1.60 -22.79
CA ARG A 151 2.15 2.94 -22.73
C ARG A 151 1.59 3.76 -21.58
N ARG A 152 0.29 3.61 -21.25
CA ARG A 152 -0.33 4.28 -20.09
C ARG A 152 0.25 3.79 -18.76
N VAL A 153 0.32 2.48 -18.53
CA VAL A 153 0.89 1.90 -17.29
C VAL A 153 2.40 2.17 -17.19
N GLY A 154 3.09 2.13 -18.34
CA GLY A 154 4.48 2.53 -18.48
C GLY A 154 4.70 4.04 -18.36
N ARG A 155 3.64 4.87 -18.33
CA ARG A 155 3.74 6.34 -18.30
C ARG A 155 4.62 6.88 -19.45
N TRP A 156 4.37 6.34 -20.64
CA TRP A 156 4.97 6.73 -21.92
C TRP A 156 3.99 7.51 -22.82
N GLY A 157 2.75 7.69 -22.36
CA GLY A 157 1.71 8.46 -23.05
C GLY A 157 1.26 9.69 -22.25
N THR A 158 0.52 10.60 -22.88
CA THR A 158 0.09 11.89 -22.32
C THR A 158 -1.23 11.84 -21.53
N ASP A 159 -1.90 10.69 -21.50
CA ASP A 159 -3.32 10.59 -21.15
C ASP A 159 -3.61 10.47 -19.64
N ARG A 160 -4.87 10.78 -19.29
CA ARG A 160 -5.43 10.80 -17.92
C ARG A 160 -5.49 9.40 -17.29
N MET A 161 -5.62 9.34 -15.96
CA MET A 161 -6.01 8.09 -15.28
C MET A 161 -7.36 7.62 -15.81
N VAL A 162 -7.44 6.37 -16.26
CA VAL A 162 -8.68 5.74 -16.72
C VAL A 162 -8.98 4.56 -15.81
N GLY A 163 -10.14 4.56 -15.19
CA GLY A 163 -10.66 3.40 -14.48
C GLY A 163 -11.00 2.30 -15.47
N ARG A 164 -10.50 1.08 -15.24
CA ARG A 164 -10.97 -0.11 -15.93
C ARG A 164 -11.75 -0.94 -14.94
N ASN A 165 -12.96 -1.37 -15.31
CA ASN A 165 -13.74 -2.33 -14.54
C ASN A 165 -12.95 -3.64 -14.43
N VAL A 166 -12.41 -3.89 -13.24
CA VAL A 166 -11.87 -5.17 -12.80
C VAL A 166 -12.93 -5.80 -11.91
N ASN A 167 -13.26 -7.07 -12.10
CA ASN A 167 -14.02 -7.85 -11.12
C ASN A 167 -13.13 -8.08 -9.89
N TYR A 168 -13.09 -7.10 -9.00
CA TYR A 168 -12.23 -7.06 -7.84
C TYR A 168 -12.97 -7.64 -6.63
N PHE A 169 -12.41 -8.74 -6.12
CA PHE A 169 -12.90 -9.39 -4.92
C PHE A 169 -11.72 -9.84 -4.06
N LEU A 170 -11.72 -9.39 -2.81
CA LEU A 170 -10.78 -9.84 -1.78
C LEU A 170 -11.57 -10.41 -0.60
N THR A 171 -11.59 -11.72 -0.48
CA THR A 171 -12.11 -12.48 0.69
C THR A 171 -11.67 -11.88 2.01
N ARG A 172 -10.39 -11.50 2.08
CA ARG A 172 -9.78 -10.84 3.23
C ARG A 172 -10.20 -9.37 3.44
N SER A 173 -11.44 -9.01 3.13
CA SER A 173 -12.02 -7.70 3.44
C SER A 173 -13.28 -7.78 4.31
N SER A 174 -13.71 -8.98 4.69
CA SER A 174 -15.01 -9.23 5.32
C SER A 174 -15.03 -8.96 6.83
N VAL A 175 -13.95 -9.26 7.56
CA VAL A 175 -13.86 -9.02 9.02
C VAL A 175 -13.26 -7.64 9.29
N ILE A 176 -13.92 -6.87 10.17
CA ILE A 176 -13.47 -5.55 10.63
C ILE A 176 -13.13 -5.68 12.14
N PRO A 177 -11.92 -5.34 12.60
CA PRO A 177 -11.56 -5.30 14.00
C PRO A 177 -12.33 -4.25 14.75
N PRO A 178 -12.45 -4.47 16.06
CA PRO A 178 -13.03 -3.48 16.94
C PRO A 178 -12.27 -2.15 16.88
N MET A 179 -13.03 -1.06 16.96
CA MET A 179 -12.48 0.30 16.96
C MET A 179 -11.44 0.50 18.07
N SER A 180 -11.61 -0.18 19.22
CA SER A 180 -10.65 -0.16 20.33
C SER A 180 -9.25 -0.64 19.96
N LEU A 181 -9.12 -1.56 19.00
CA LEU A 181 -7.82 -1.99 18.47
C LEU A 181 -7.31 -1.03 17.40
N GLN A 182 -8.20 -0.43 16.61
CA GLN A 182 -7.82 0.52 15.57
C GLN A 182 -7.16 1.74 16.17
N VAL A 183 -7.73 2.35 17.21
CA VAL A 183 -7.20 3.57 17.82
C VAL A 183 -5.82 3.40 18.48
N LEU A 184 -5.38 2.16 18.75
CA LEU A 184 -4.02 1.88 19.24
C LEU A 184 -2.95 2.06 18.15
N VAL A 185 -3.37 2.13 16.88
CA VAL A 185 -2.49 2.18 15.74
C VAL A 185 -2.61 3.56 15.11
N PHE A 186 -1.51 4.31 15.07
CA PHE A 186 -1.52 5.70 14.57
C PHE A 186 -2.58 6.53 15.33
N SER A 187 -2.42 6.58 16.66
CA SER A 187 -3.39 7.20 17.58
C SER A 187 -3.64 8.69 17.32
N ASP A 188 -2.71 9.36 16.65
CA ASP A 188 -2.79 10.80 16.37
C ASP A 188 -3.65 11.13 15.14
N ILE A 189 -4.14 10.14 14.40
CA ILE A 189 -4.97 10.35 13.20
C ILE A 189 -6.21 11.19 13.55
N GLU A 190 -6.99 10.76 14.54
CA GLU A 190 -8.23 11.43 14.93
C GLU A 190 -7.98 12.85 15.43
N TYR A 191 -6.87 13.06 16.14
CA TYR A 191 -6.45 14.39 16.61
C TYR A 191 -6.26 15.35 15.44
N TRP A 192 -5.46 14.95 14.43
CA TRP A 192 -5.20 15.80 13.27
C TRP A 192 -6.41 15.95 12.35
N GLN A 193 -7.22 14.90 12.18
CA GLN A 193 -8.47 14.98 11.43
C GLN A 193 -9.43 16.02 12.02
N ASN A 194 -9.54 16.06 13.36
CA ASN A 194 -10.38 17.04 14.04
C ASN A 194 -9.84 18.48 13.87
N LYS A 195 -8.52 18.67 13.94
CA LYS A 195 -7.91 19.98 13.68
C LYS A 195 -8.18 20.50 12.27
N PHE A 196 -8.03 19.66 11.24
CA PHE A 196 -8.36 20.04 9.87
C PHE A 196 -9.85 20.34 9.70
N LYS A 197 -10.73 19.55 10.32
CA LYS A 197 -12.18 19.77 10.25
C LYS A 197 -12.61 21.10 10.88
N ASN A 198 -11.97 21.49 11.97
CA ASN A 198 -12.29 22.72 12.71
C ASN A 198 -11.45 23.93 12.28
N ASN A 199 -10.51 23.75 11.36
CA ASN A 199 -9.50 24.73 10.97
C ASN A 199 -8.72 25.31 12.19
N ASP A 200 -8.35 24.43 13.11
CA ASP A 200 -7.73 24.78 14.39
C ASP A 200 -6.19 24.72 14.32
N GLY A 201 -5.57 25.89 14.11
CA GLY A 201 -4.11 26.03 14.14
C GLY A 201 -3.37 25.22 13.07
N VAL A 202 -4.04 24.93 11.96
CA VAL A 202 -3.48 24.24 10.79
C VAL A 202 -3.54 25.14 9.57
N GLN A 203 -2.48 25.12 8.76
CA GLN A 203 -2.47 25.76 7.45
C GLN A 203 -3.48 25.06 6.52
N GLU A 204 -4.13 25.83 5.64
CA GLU A 204 -4.97 25.25 4.58
C GLU A 204 -4.14 24.27 3.73
N ASP A 205 -4.57 23.02 3.67
CA ASP A 205 -3.83 21.98 2.98
C ASP A 205 -4.78 20.90 2.44
N ILE A 206 -4.56 20.50 1.19
CA ILE A 206 -5.27 19.41 0.52
C ILE A 206 -4.56 18.08 0.78
N ALA A 207 -3.24 18.07 0.88
CA ALA A 207 -2.46 16.84 1.03
C ALA A 207 -2.63 16.24 2.44
N GLY A 208 -2.63 17.06 3.49
CA GLY A 208 -2.77 16.61 4.89
C GLY A 208 -4.01 15.74 5.13
N PRO A 209 -5.24 16.25 4.86
CA PRO A 209 -6.46 15.46 5.03
C PRO A 209 -6.49 14.18 4.18
N ASN A 210 -5.98 14.24 2.94
CA ASN A 210 -5.91 13.07 2.05
C ASN A 210 -4.92 12.02 2.53
N PHE A 211 -3.78 12.44 3.08
CA PHE A 211 -2.80 11.55 3.67
C PHE A 211 -3.33 10.93 4.98
N LEU A 212 -4.03 11.68 5.82
CA LEU A 212 -4.69 11.15 7.02
C LEU A 212 -5.80 10.14 6.68
N LEU A 213 -6.55 10.37 5.59
CA LEU A 213 -7.50 9.40 5.06
C LEU A 213 -6.78 8.13 4.57
N LEU A 214 -5.65 8.29 3.88
CA LEU A 214 -4.80 7.16 3.50
C LEU A 214 -4.30 6.40 4.74
N LEU A 215 -3.80 7.08 5.77
CA LEU A 215 -3.35 6.44 7.01
C LEU A 215 -4.49 5.71 7.72
N SER A 216 -5.70 6.28 7.73
CA SER A 216 -6.90 5.62 8.27
C SER A 216 -7.21 4.34 7.48
N TYR A 217 -7.12 4.41 6.16
CA TYR A 217 -7.25 3.24 5.30
C TYR A 217 -6.14 2.21 5.57
N LEU A 218 -4.87 2.63 5.64
CA LEU A 218 -3.73 1.75 5.91
C LEU A 218 -3.79 1.12 7.30
N ARG A 219 -4.31 1.83 8.30
CA ARG A 219 -4.59 1.29 9.64
C ARG A 219 -5.57 0.12 9.57
N VAL A 220 -6.65 0.33 8.82
CA VAL A 220 -7.64 -0.70 8.52
C VAL A 220 -7.05 -1.80 7.62
N LEU A 221 -5.99 -1.54 6.87
CA LEU A 221 -5.33 -2.60 6.11
C LEU A 221 -4.35 -3.42 6.95
N SER A 222 -3.42 -2.76 7.63
CA SER A 222 -2.34 -3.34 8.42
C SER A 222 -2.89 -4.17 9.59
N PHE A 223 -3.86 -3.60 10.31
CA PHE A 223 -4.52 -4.25 11.44
C PHE A 223 -5.82 -4.89 11.05
N CYS A 224 -6.66 -4.18 10.30
CA CYS A 224 -8.03 -4.64 10.07
C CYS A 224 -8.26 -5.67 9.00
N LYS A 225 -7.33 -5.86 8.05
CA LYS A 225 -7.59 -6.74 6.91
C LYS A 225 -6.51 -7.78 6.68
N TYR A 226 -6.24 -8.56 7.73
CA TYR A 226 -5.59 -9.87 7.66
C TYR A 226 -4.09 -9.85 7.38
N ASP A 227 -3.52 -8.74 6.90
CA ASP A 227 -2.13 -8.75 6.46
C ASP A 227 -1.17 -9.05 7.63
N SER A 228 -1.36 -8.47 8.82
CA SER A 228 -0.53 -8.78 10.00
C SER A 228 -0.70 -10.22 10.50
N VAL A 229 -1.92 -10.74 10.63
CA VAL A 229 -2.17 -12.12 11.11
C VAL A 229 -1.63 -13.16 10.14
N VAL A 230 -1.86 -12.97 8.83
CA VAL A 230 -1.37 -13.88 7.78
C VAL A 230 0.16 -13.82 7.69
N LEU A 231 0.76 -12.63 7.75
CA LEU A 231 2.22 -12.48 7.77
C LEU A 231 2.84 -13.03 9.05
N LYS A 232 2.19 -12.88 10.20
CA LYS A 232 2.64 -13.44 11.48
C LYS A 232 2.59 -14.97 11.47
N LYS A 233 1.57 -15.57 10.84
CA LYS A 233 1.50 -17.01 10.63
C LYS A 233 2.58 -17.51 9.66
N ALA A 234 2.84 -16.78 8.58
CA ALA A 234 3.82 -17.16 7.57
C ALA A 234 5.28 -16.93 8.01
N HIS A 235 5.52 -15.85 8.75
CA HIS A 235 6.84 -15.38 9.20
C HIS A 235 6.78 -15.02 10.70
N PRO A 236 6.69 -16.02 11.60
CA PRO A 236 6.54 -15.78 13.04
C PRO A 236 7.75 -15.08 13.68
N ASP A 237 8.93 -15.22 13.07
CA ASP A 237 10.19 -14.65 13.57
C ASP A 237 10.42 -13.20 13.12
N TYR A 238 9.46 -12.57 12.43
CA TYR A 238 9.60 -11.21 11.96
C TYR A 238 9.55 -10.19 13.12
N TYR A 239 10.50 -9.25 13.13
CA TYR A 239 10.74 -8.36 14.27
C TYR A 239 9.53 -7.52 14.68
N LEU A 240 8.63 -7.15 13.76
CA LEU A 240 7.46 -6.33 14.10
C LEU A 240 6.52 -7.01 15.10
N TRP A 241 6.51 -8.34 15.16
CA TRP A 241 5.64 -9.07 16.10
C TRP A 241 6.11 -8.96 17.55
N SER A 242 7.29 -8.40 17.81
CA SER A 242 7.76 -8.10 19.16
C SER A 242 7.08 -6.87 19.77
N CYS A 243 6.38 -6.04 18.98
CA CYS A 243 5.68 -4.88 19.50
C CYS A 243 4.58 -5.29 20.51
N SER A 244 4.45 -4.53 21.60
CA SER A 244 3.49 -4.77 22.69
C SER A 244 2.05 -4.89 22.19
N LEU A 245 1.70 -4.14 21.13
CA LEU A 245 0.39 -4.15 20.51
C LEU A 245 -0.04 -5.57 20.09
N PHE A 246 0.85 -6.38 19.50
CA PHE A 246 0.56 -7.75 19.06
C PHE A 246 0.45 -8.76 20.21
N GLN A 247 0.83 -8.36 21.42
CA GLN A 247 0.74 -9.19 22.62
C GLN A 247 -0.54 -8.95 23.43
N THR A 248 -1.27 -7.88 23.10
CA THR A 248 -2.53 -7.51 23.75
C THR A 248 -3.62 -8.58 23.57
N GLU A 249 -4.51 -8.70 24.55
CA GLU A 249 -5.65 -9.62 24.46
C GLU A 249 -6.59 -9.24 23.31
N LEU A 250 -6.75 -7.94 23.04
CA LEU A 250 -7.54 -7.45 21.90
C LEU A 250 -7.03 -8.00 20.57
N TYR A 251 -5.70 -7.97 20.36
CA TYR A 251 -5.11 -8.52 19.14
C TYR A 251 -5.24 -10.04 19.08
N LYS A 252 -4.98 -10.75 20.18
CA LYS A 252 -5.08 -12.22 20.21
C LYS A 252 -6.50 -12.71 19.93
N ASN A 253 -7.51 -12.05 20.48
CA ASN A 253 -8.92 -12.37 20.21
C ASN A 253 -9.27 -12.13 18.74
N PHE A 254 -8.81 -11.00 18.18
CA PHE A 254 -8.99 -10.71 16.75
C PHE A 254 -8.28 -11.73 15.86
N GLU A 255 -7.04 -12.11 16.19
CA GLU A 255 -6.24 -13.12 15.49
C GLU A 255 -6.97 -14.46 15.42
N GLN A 256 -7.55 -14.92 16.54
CA GLN A 256 -8.32 -16.16 16.59
C GLN A 256 -9.59 -16.11 15.73
N GLN A 257 -10.40 -15.04 15.87
CA GLN A 257 -11.61 -14.86 15.08
C GLN A 257 -11.31 -14.87 13.57
N LEU A 258 -10.21 -14.22 13.19
CA LEU A 258 -9.81 -14.09 11.80
C LEU A 258 -9.34 -15.42 11.20
N LEU A 259 -8.54 -16.18 11.95
CA LEU A 259 -8.06 -17.49 11.50
C LEU A 259 -9.21 -18.48 11.32
N SER A 260 -10.22 -18.45 12.20
CA SER A 260 -11.44 -19.26 12.04
C SER A 260 -12.22 -18.87 10.79
N ALA A 261 -12.44 -17.56 10.57
CA ALA A 261 -13.14 -17.07 9.39
C ALA A 261 -12.40 -17.42 8.08
N LEU A 262 -11.06 -17.37 8.08
CA LEU A 262 -10.26 -17.78 6.92
C LEU A 262 -10.38 -19.28 6.63
N GLN A 263 -10.39 -20.14 7.66
CA GLN A 263 -10.58 -21.58 7.49
C GLN A 263 -11.97 -21.90 6.94
N GLU A 264 -13.01 -21.27 7.49
CA GLU A 264 -14.39 -21.43 7.01
C GLU A 264 -14.54 -20.98 5.55
N GLU A 265 -13.96 -19.82 5.20
CA GLU A 265 -13.94 -19.37 3.81
C GLU A 265 -13.15 -20.34 2.92
N GLU A 266 -11.96 -20.79 3.31
CA GLU A 266 -11.16 -21.74 2.50
C GLU A 266 -11.91 -23.07 2.24
N ILE A 267 -12.72 -23.51 3.21
CA ILE A 267 -13.61 -24.67 3.09
C ILE A 267 -14.80 -24.38 2.13
N LEU A 268 -15.36 -23.17 2.19
CA LEU A 268 -16.47 -22.72 1.33
C LEU A 268 -16.03 -22.34 -0.10
N PHE A 269 -14.76 -21.96 -0.29
CA PHE A 269 -14.15 -21.54 -1.56
C PHE A 269 -13.53 -22.71 -2.34
N ASN A 270 -14.10 -23.92 -2.20
CA ASN A 270 -13.81 -25.03 -3.10
C ASN A 270 -14.33 -24.65 -4.52
N PRO A 271 -13.49 -24.66 -5.58
CA PRO A 271 -13.82 -24.12 -6.91
C PRO A 271 -15.15 -24.62 -7.51
N SER A 272 -15.57 -25.81 -7.13
CA SER A 272 -16.81 -26.46 -7.55
C SER A 272 -18.08 -25.69 -7.15
N GLN A 273 -18.10 -24.94 -6.03
CA GLN A 273 -19.29 -24.21 -5.58
C GLN A 273 -19.42 -22.80 -6.17
N MET A 274 -18.33 -22.22 -6.71
CA MET A 274 -18.39 -20.92 -7.37
C MET A 274 -19.14 -20.98 -8.71
N MET A 275 -19.04 -22.07 -9.47
CA MET A 275 -19.84 -22.22 -10.70
C MET A 275 -21.35 -22.26 -10.38
N GLN A 276 -21.75 -22.92 -9.29
CA GLN A 276 -23.16 -22.98 -8.90
C GLN A 276 -23.72 -21.65 -8.39
N ARG A 277 -22.91 -20.81 -7.71
CA ARG A 277 -23.37 -19.50 -7.20
C ARG A 277 -23.24 -18.36 -8.21
N ALA A 278 -22.26 -18.42 -9.12
CA ALA A 278 -22.10 -17.41 -10.17
C ALA A 278 -23.05 -17.64 -11.36
N MET A 279 -23.61 -18.84 -11.50
CA MET A 279 -24.58 -19.21 -12.54
C MET A 279 -25.71 -20.09 -11.98
N PRO A 280 -26.69 -19.53 -11.24
CA PRO A 280 -27.81 -20.31 -10.70
C PRO A 280 -28.79 -20.84 -11.77
N GLU A 281 -28.65 -20.47 -13.06
CA GLU A 281 -29.59 -20.83 -14.13
C GLU A 281 -29.09 -21.91 -15.12
N LEU A 282 -28.11 -22.73 -14.73
CA LEU A 282 -27.74 -23.93 -15.49
C LEU A 282 -27.82 -25.17 -14.60
N VAL A 283 -29.02 -25.48 -14.12
CA VAL A 283 -29.47 -26.83 -13.73
C VAL A 283 -30.88 -27.03 -14.26
#